data_AF-A0A9P7EQX4-F1
#
_entry.id   AF-A0A9P7EQX4-F1
#
_cell.length_a   1.000
_cell.length_b   1.000
_cell.length_c   1.000
_cell.angle_alpha   90.00
_cell.angle_beta   90.00
_cell.angle_gamma   90.00
#
_symmetry.space_group_name_H-M   'P 1'
#
loop_
_entity.id
_entity.type
_entity.pdbx_description
1 polymer ?
#
loop_
_entity_poly.entity_id
_entity_poly.type
_entity_poly.pdbx_seq_one_letter_code
_entity_poly.pdbx_strand_id
1 'polypeptide(L)'
;MPPRKTKGGGKKAASGGDEGGSHLHLDQRPIEPTGQKKDIGKETQKLDAQVAKCKAGVAWVNLLDIADTLKFGVYNDRPEKDEETNKLVTSFKTLGITLMKDTAAIPIIVDMKRVENKDSLLKNFDEPEKVSELKMKDKNHIVVASGQHRLSALKRYTQSLRDEVEMFDKKRNKIMGMSKLTPENVQQHNEYRAQQCDILDILHNIGQWGVIVYDQDKYRDDVRACHRSERGPYLSIWSDGRTPVNVTPSPQPQMEVHHASTRHPYLFRLSGIALSELLVMDDYVNSQQLFCELVL
;
A
#
# COMPACT_ATOMS: atom_id res chain seq x y z
N MET A 1 -22.78 -79.33 -38.57
CA MET A 1 -22.10 -78.92 -39.82
C MET A 1 -20.59 -78.95 -39.60
N PRO A 2 -19.80 -79.66 -40.43
CA PRO A 2 -18.33 -79.56 -40.47
C PRO A 2 -17.91 -78.48 -41.51
N PRO A 3 -16.64 -78.33 -41.94
CA PRO A 3 -15.72 -77.26 -41.53
C PRO A 3 -15.24 -76.34 -42.68
N ARG A 4 -14.42 -75.31 -42.40
CA ARG A 4 -13.45 -74.79 -43.39
C ARG A 4 -12.11 -74.36 -42.77
N LYS A 5 -11.08 -75.16 -43.04
CA LYS A 5 -9.66 -74.76 -43.16
C LYS A 5 -9.53 -73.88 -44.42
N THR A 6 -8.61 -72.92 -44.53
CA THR A 6 -7.19 -73.01 -44.96
C THR A 6 -6.75 -71.56 -45.28
N LYS A 7 -5.50 -71.10 -45.39
CA LYS A 7 -4.12 -71.58 -45.17
C LYS A 7 -3.23 -70.54 -45.88
N GLY A 8 -2.06 -70.24 -45.33
CA GLY A 8 -0.94 -69.64 -46.07
C GLY A 8 -0.74 -68.15 -45.77
N GLY A 9 0.46 -67.67 -45.48
CA GLY A 9 1.78 -68.28 -45.45
C GLY A 9 2.80 -67.19 -45.12
N GLY A 10 3.88 -67.55 -44.41
CA GLY A 10 4.92 -66.62 -43.92
C GLY A 10 5.67 -65.86 -45.04
N LYS A 11 6.46 -64.84 -44.69
CA LYS A 11 7.87 -65.02 -44.26
C LYS A 11 8.47 -63.75 -43.62
N LYS A 12 9.54 -64.03 -42.87
CA LYS A 12 10.41 -63.22 -42.00
C LYS A 12 11.23 -62.10 -42.67
N ALA A 13 11.76 -61.25 -41.77
CA ALA A 13 12.97 -60.41 -41.82
C ALA A 13 12.85 -59.11 -42.64
N ALA A 14 13.44 -57.97 -42.26
CA ALA A 14 14.68 -57.76 -41.53
C ALA A 14 14.69 -56.43 -40.74
N SER A 15 15.73 -56.32 -39.92
CA SER A 15 16.32 -55.17 -39.25
C SER A 15 16.01 -53.74 -39.72
N GLY A 16 16.01 -52.82 -38.77
CA GLY A 16 16.36 -51.41 -39.01
C GLY A 16 15.89 -50.53 -37.86
N GLY A 17 16.80 -50.15 -36.97
CA GLY A 17 16.57 -48.99 -36.12
C GLY A 17 16.55 -47.73 -36.99
N ASP A 18 15.78 -46.72 -36.60
CA ASP A 18 16.31 -45.41 -36.19
C ASP A 18 15.17 -44.47 -35.79
N GLU A 19 15.46 -43.63 -34.81
CA GLU A 19 14.92 -42.28 -34.58
C GLU A 19 13.49 -41.94 -35.09
N GLY A 20 12.48 -42.18 -34.24
CA GLY A 20 11.14 -41.62 -34.40
C GLY A 20 10.87 -40.53 -33.37
N GLY A 21 11.42 -39.34 -33.58
CA GLY A 21 11.17 -38.17 -32.75
C GLY A 21 9.67 -37.98 -32.48
N SER A 22 9.31 -37.71 -31.22
CA SER A 22 7.95 -37.39 -30.82
C SER A 22 7.46 -36.21 -31.65
N HIS A 23 6.59 -36.46 -32.63
CA HIS A 23 5.99 -35.42 -33.44
C HIS A 23 4.93 -34.69 -32.59
N LEU A 24 5.41 -33.82 -31.70
CA LEU A 24 4.60 -32.84 -31.00
C LEU A 24 4.14 -31.83 -32.05
N HIS A 25 3.00 -32.08 -32.66
CA HIS A 25 2.35 -31.08 -33.52
C HIS A 25 1.72 -30.01 -32.64
N LEU A 26 2.12 -28.75 -32.86
CA LEU A 26 1.40 -27.60 -32.34
C LEU A 26 -0.02 -27.64 -32.90
N ASP A 27 -1.02 -27.50 -32.01
CA ASP A 27 -2.42 -27.43 -32.40
C ASP A 27 -2.65 -26.16 -33.23
N GLN A 28 -2.78 -26.32 -34.54
CA GLN A 28 -3.01 -25.22 -35.50
C GLN A 28 -4.50 -24.96 -35.75
N ARG A 29 -5.40 -25.54 -34.95
CA ARG A 29 -6.82 -25.22 -35.07
C ARG A 29 -7.01 -23.71 -34.85
N PRO A 30 -7.78 -23.02 -35.72
CA PRO A 30 -8.11 -21.62 -35.50
C PRO A 30 -8.69 -21.46 -34.09
N ILE A 31 -8.06 -20.62 -33.27
CA ILE A 31 -8.58 -20.29 -31.95
C ILE A 31 -9.88 -19.53 -32.19
N GLU A 32 -11.01 -20.21 -32.04
CA GLU A 32 -12.29 -19.53 -32.04
C GLU A 32 -12.33 -18.61 -30.82
N PRO A 33 -12.49 -17.29 -31.01
CA PRO A 33 -12.61 -16.38 -29.89
C PRO A 33 -13.87 -16.77 -29.11
N THR A 34 -13.68 -17.36 -27.93
CA THR A 34 -14.76 -17.58 -26.97
C THR A 34 -15.37 -16.21 -26.67
N GLY A 35 -16.57 -16.01 -27.19
CA GLY A 35 -17.28 -14.75 -27.16
C GLY A 35 -17.44 -14.23 -25.74
N GLN A 36 -17.31 -12.91 -25.63
CA GLN A 36 -17.50 -12.07 -24.46
C GLN A 36 -16.36 -12.11 -23.42
N LYS A 37 -15.25 -11.42 -23.76
CA LYS A 37 -14.52 -10.68 -22.73
C LYS A 37 -15.52 -9.70 -22.10
N LYS A 38 -16.11 -10.07 -20.96
CA LYS A 38 -16.74 -9.10 -20.06
C LYS A 38 -15.72 -7.97 -19.89
N ASP A 39 -16.15 -6.75 -20.21
CA ASP A 39 -15.31 -5.56 -20.13
C ASP A 39 -14.97 -5.34 -18.65
N ILE A 40 -13.83 -5.88 -18.22
CA ILE A 40 -13.37 -5.88 -16.83
C ILE A 40 -13.37 -4.44 -16.29
N GLY A 41 -13.02 -3.46 -17.13
CA GLY A 41 -13.05 -2.05 -16.75
C GLY A 41 -14.45 -1.57 -16.37
N LYS A 42 -15.48 -1.95 -17.12
CA LYS A 42 -16.87 -1.59 -16.80
C LYS A 42 -17.39 -2.30 -15.55
N GLU A 43 -16.94 -3.54 -15.30
CA GLU A 43 -17.32 -4.28 -14.10
C GLU A 43 -16.65 -3.67 -12.86
N THR A 44 -15.37 -3.33 -12.92
CA THR A 44 -14.64 -2.62 -11.86
C THR A 44 -15.26 -1.25 -11.57
N GLN A 45 -15.57 -0.45 -12.59
CA GLN A 45 -16.22 0.85 -12.40
C GLN A 45 -17.57 0.75 -11.68
N LYS A 46 -18.35 -0.30 -11.96
CA LYS A 46 -19.62 -0.54 -11.27
C LYS A 46 -19.41 -0.88 -9.81
N LEU A 47 -18.40 -1.71 -9.49
CA LEU A 47 -18.06 -2.06 -8.12
C LEU A 47 -17.56 -0.83 -7.35
N ASP A 48 -16.68 -0.03 -7.96
CA ASP A 48 -16.17 1.19 -7.34
C ASP A 48 -17.30 2.18 -7.06
N ALA A 49 -18.25 2.33 -7.98
CA ALA A 49 -19.43 3.17 -7.78
C ALA A 49 -20.34 2.66 -6.65
N GLN A 50 -20.46 1.35 -6.47
CA GLN A 50 -21.21 0.77 -5.34
C GLN A 50 -20.49 0.97 -4.01
N VAL A 51 -19.18 0.74 -3.96
CA VAL A 51 -18.35 0.99 -2.78
C VAL A 51 -18.41 2.46 -2.38
N ALA A 52 -18.36 3.38 -3.35
CA ALA A 52 -18.48 4.82 -3.11
C ALA A 52 -19.83 5.20 -2.45
N LYS A 53 -20.94 4.53 -2.81
CA LYS A 53 -22.25 4.76 -2.17
C LYS A 53 -22.30 4.30 -0.72
N CYS A 54 -21.47 3.33 -0.36
CA CYS A 54 -21.35 2.82 1.00
C CYS A 54 -20.48 3.71 1.90
N LYS A 55 -19.69 4.64 1.34
CA LYS A 55 -18.85 5.55 2.11
C LYS A 55 -19.74 6.46 2.96
N ALA A 56 -19.59 6.37 4.27
CA ALA A 56 -20.24 7.26 5.23
C ALA A 56 -19.42 8.55 5.40
N GLY A 57 -18.09 8.45 5.35
CA GLY A 57 -17.19 9.60 5.44
C GLY A 57 -15.77 9.20 5.81
N VAL A 58 -15.03 10.16 6.34
CA VAL A 58 -13.67 10.00 6.85
C VAL A 58 -13.56 10.53 8.27
N ALA A 59 -12.65 9.95 9.03
CA ALA A 59 -12.33 10.30 10.41
C ALA A 59 -10.88 9.92 10.69
N TRP A 60 -10.39 10.14 11.90
CA TRP A 60 -9.16 9.52 12.38
C TRP A 60 -9.41 8.63 13.59
N VAL A 61 -8.52 7.67 13.82
CA VAL A 61 -8.50 6.82 15.01
C VAL A 61 -7.07 6.66 15.51
N ASN A 62 -6.89 6.41 16.80
CA ASN A 62 -5.63 5.86 17.26
C ASN A 62 -5.59 4.35 16.98
N LEU A 63 -4.95 3.96 15.87
CA LEU A 63 -4.87 2.55 15.45
C LEU A 63 -4.18 1.65 16.45
N LEU A 64 -3.21 2.17 17.21
CA LEU A 64 -2.50 1.40 18.22
C LEU A 64 -3.41 1.07 19.41
N ASP A 65 -4.29 2.00 19.80
CA ASP A 65 -5.21 1.81 20.92
C ASP A 65 -6.33 0.81 20.59
N ILE A 66 -6.79 0.81 19.34
CA ILE A 66 -7.88 -0.07 18.90
C ILE A 66 -7.39 -1.37 18.26
N ALA A 67 -6.08 -1.61 18.19
CA ALA A 67 -5.48 -2.71 17.42
C ALA A 67 -6.08 -4.09 17.72
N ASP A 68 -6.39 -4.36 18.99
CA ASP A 68 -6.94 -5.66 19.44
C ASP A 68 -8.44 -5.80 19.13
N THR A 69 -9.12 -4.71 18.82
CA THR A 69 -10.52 -4.72 18.38
C THR A 69 -10.66 -4.86 16.87
N LEU A 70 -9.58 -4.67 16.10
CA LEU A 70 -9.61 -4.76 14.64
C LEU A 70 -9.70 -6.20 14.16
N LYS A 71 -10.64 -6.47 13.26
CA LYS A 71 -10.81 -7.78 12.62
C LYS A 71 -10.47 -7.70 11.14
N PHE A 72 -9.33 -8.30 10.78
CA PHE A 72 -8.86 -8.49 9.41
C PHE A 72 -9.37 -9.82 8.83
N GLY A 73 -9.19 -10.04 7.52
CA GLY A 73 -9.52 -11.32 6.88
C GLY A 73 -10.98 -11.50 6.42
N VAL A 74 -11.88 -10.56 6.72
CA VAL A 74 -13.30 -10.68 6.34
C VAL A 74 -13.53 -10.41 4.85
N TYR A 75 -12.83 -9.43 4.30
CA TYR A 75 -12.96 -9.00 2.90
C TYR A 75 -11.68 -9.20 2.07
N ASN A 76 -10.55 -9.34 2.75
CA ASN A 76 -9.25 -9.61 2.15
C ASN A 76 -8.53 -10.60 3.06
N ASP A 77 -8.41 -11.84 2.60
CA ASP A 77 -7.78 -12.96 3.31
C ASP A 77 -6.28 -13.08 3.01
N ARG A 78 -5.71 -12.11 2.27
CA ARG A 78 -4.27 -12.07 2.00
C ARG A 78 -3.51 -12.13 3.33
N PRO A 79 -2.66 -13.15 3.53
CA PRO A 79 -1.91 -13.25 4.77
C PRO A 79 -0.90 -12.10 4.87
N GLU A 80 -0.58 -11.75 6.11
CA GLU A 80 0.54 -10.87 6.39
C GLU A 80 1.83 -11.47 5.83
N LYS A 81 2.68 -10.62 5.24
CA LYS A 81 3.97 -11.00 4.67
C LYS A 81 5.03 -10.08 5.23
N ASP A 82 6.06 -10.65 5.85
CA ASP A 82 7.13 -9.88 6.48
C ASP A 82 7.84 -8.95 5.52
N GLU A 83 8.07 -9.37 4.28
CA GLU A 83 8.72 -8.55 3.25
C GLU A 83 7.96 -7.23 2.98
N GLU A 84 6.64 -7.30 2.84
CA GLU A 84 5.81 -6.12 2.58
C GLU A 84 5.72 -5.22 3.83
N THR A 85 5.63 -5.84 5.00
CA THR A 85 5.69 -5.12 6.28
C THR A 85 7.02 -4.39 6.42
N ASN A 86 8.15 -5.03 6.07
CA ASN A 86 9.48 -4.43 6.17
C ASN A 86 9.67 -3.27 5.18
N LYS A 87 9.15 -3.38 3.95
CA LYS A 87 9.15 -2.25 3.00
C LYS A 87 8.42 -1.03 3.57
N LEU A 88 7.27 -1.24 4.22
CA LEU A 88 6.52 -0.17 4.87
C LEU A 88 7.29 0.43 6.05
N VAL A 89 7.94 -0.40 6.89
CA VAL A 89 8.81 0.10 7.97
C VAL A 89 9.94 0.98 7.41
N THR A 90 10.61 0.54 6.35
CA THR A 90 11.65 1.33 5.69
C THR A 90 11.08 2.65 5.16
N SER A 91 9.92 2.60 4.51
CA SER A 91 9.23 3.80 4.02
C SER A 91 8.91 4.78 5.16
N PHE A 92 8.46 4.30 6.32
CA PHE A 92 8.19 5.17 7.47
C PHE A 92 9.46 5.86 7.99
N LYS A 93 10.59 5.15 7.96
CA LYS A 93 11.89 5.70 8.39
C LYS A 93 12.44 6.73 7.41
N THR A 94 12.26 6.53 6.11
CA THR A 94 12.88 7.39 5.08
C THR A 94 11.98 8.54 4.63
N LEU A 95 10.68 8.28 4.45
CA LEU A 95 9.71 9.24 3.91
C LEU A 95 8.75 9.80 4.97
N GLY A 96 8.78 9.25 6.18
CA GLY A 96 7.81 9.56 7.23
C GLY A 96 6.46 8.85 7.03
N ILE A 97 5.51 9.15 7.90
CA ILE A 97 4.15 8.59 7.85
C ILE A 97 3.18 9.65 7.34
N THR A 98 2.41 9.29 6.33
CA THR A 98 1.27 10.09 5.87
C THR A 98 0.01 9.61 6.57
N LEU A 99 -0.54 10.42 7.49
CA LEU A 99 -1.62 9.98 8.39
C LEU A 99 -3.03 10.30 7.85
N MET A 100 -3.23 11.48 7.25
CA MET A 100 -4.56 12.00 6.87
C MET A 100 -4.72 12.17 5.35
N LYS A 101 -4.55 11.08 4.59
CA LYS A 101 -4.80 11.07 3.14
C LYS A 101 -5.57 9.83 2.73
N ASP A 102 -6.43 9.96 1.72
CA ASP A 102 -7.24 8.84 1.19
C ASP A 102 -6.38 7.62 0.80
N THR A 103 -5.19 7.84 0.24
CA THR A 103 -4.28 6.77 -0.19
C THR A 103 -3.65 5.98 0.96
N ALA A 104 -3.49 6.63 2.12
CA ALA A 104 -2.92 6.04 3.33
C ALA A 104 -3.99 5.53 4.29
N ALA A 105 -5.22 6.04 4.17
CA ALA A 105 -6.31 5.74 5.09
C ALA A 105 -6.65 4.25 5.14
N ILE A 106 -7.11 3.82 6.32
CA ILE A 106 -7.55 2.44 6.53
C ILE A 106 -9.07 2.35 6.31
N PRO A 107 -9.54 1.52 5.36
CA PRO A 107 -10.96 1.33 5.14
C PRO A 107 -11.57 0.43 6.22
N ILE A 108 -12.51 0.98 6.99
CA ILE A 108 -13.22 0.27 8.05
C ILE A 108 -14.71 0.17 7.72
N ILE A 109 -15.32 -0.94 8.13
CA ILE A 109 -16.74 -1.22 7.92
C ILE A 109 -17.39 -1.32 9.29
N VAL A 110 -18.36 -0.44 9.55
CA VAL A 110 -19.02 -0.29 10.84
C VAL A 110 -20.53 -0.18 10.68
N ASP A 111 -21.28 -0.69 11.65
CA ASP A 111 -22.69 -0.32 11.79
C ASP A 111 -22.77 1.12 12.29
N MET A 112 -23.35 2.00 11.47
CA MET A 112 -23.45 3.42 11.80
C MET A 112 -24.18 3.67 13.13
N LYS A 113 -25.07 2.78 13.57
CA LYS A 113 -25.74 2.90 14.89
C LYS A 113 -24.74 2.89 16.05
N ARG A 114 -23.57 2.25 15.87
CA ARG A 114 -22.47 2.16 16.85
C ARG A 114 -21.59 3.41 16.89
N VAL A 115 -21.65 4.28 15.89
CA VAL A 115 -20.88 5.54 15.87
C VAL A 115 -21.56 6.55 16.80
N GLU A 116 -20.79 7.18 17.69
CA GLU A 116 -21.31 8.16 18.66
C GLU A 116 -21.94 9.36 17.99
N ASN A 117 -21.18 10.00 17.10
CA ASN A 117 -21.62 11.15 16.31
C ASN A 117 -21.38 10.85 14.83
N LYS A 118 -22.46 10.70 14.06
CA LYS A 118 -22.37 10.42 12.62
C LYS A 118 -22.06 11.67 11.81
N ASP A 119 -22.51 12.82 12.30
CA ASP A 119 -22.41 14.10 11.60
C ASP A 119 -21.00 14.69 11.69
N SER A 120 -20.14 14.15 12.57
CA SER A 120 -18.72 14.52 12.65
C SER A 120 -17.85 13.87 11.57
N LEU A 121 -18.40 12.96 10.76
CA LEU A 121 -17.67 12.36 9.65
C LEU A 121 -17.56 13.36 8.49
N LEU A 122 -16.34 13.64 8.04
CA LEU A 122 -16.12 14.49 6.88
C LEU A 122 -16.31 13.70 5.58
N LYS A 123 -16.54 14.39 4.46
CA LYS A 123 -16.69 13.72 3.15
C LYS A 123 -15.36 13.14 2.65
N ASN A 124 -14.26 13.85 2.88
CA ASN A 124 -12.92 13.56 2.39
C ASN A 124 -11.87 14.23 3.31
N PHE A 125 -10.59 14.04 2.98
CA PHE A 125 -9.45 14.61 3.72
C PHE A 125 -9.00 15.97 3.17
N ASP A 126 -9.89 16.75 2.53
CA ASP A 126 -9.51 18.06 1.96
C ASP A 126 -9.09 19.06 3.05
N GLU A 127 -9.64 18.91 4.26
CA GLU A 127 -9.32 19.72 5.44
C GLU A 127 -8.85 18.81 6.60
N PRO A 128 -7.60 18.32 6.57
CA PRO A 128 -7.08 17.34 7.53
C PRO A 128 -7.21 17.79 8.99
N GLU A 129 -7.07 19.09 9.28
CA GLU A 129 -7.15 19.59 10.66
C GLU A 129 -8.57 19.54 11.23
N LYS A 130 -9.60 19.43 10.37
CA LYS A 130 -11.00 19.33 10.78
C LYS A 130 -11.48 17.88 10.90
N VAL A 131 -10.67 16.91 10.49
CA VAL A 131 -11.00 15.49 10.59
C VAL A 131 -11.16 15.14 12.07
N SER A 132 -12.36 14.69 12.43
CA SER A 132 -12.68 14.34 13.82
C SER A 132 -12.27 12.92 14.16
N GLU A 133 -12.03 12.66 15.44
CA GLU A 133 -11.81 11.32 15.96
C GLU A 133 -13.09 10.48 15.82
N LEU A 134 -12.97 9.27 15.29
CA LEU A 134 -14.07 8.31 15.27
C LEU A 134 -14.23 7.68 16.65
N LYS A 135 -15.37 7.96 17.29
CA LYS A 135 -15.75 7.37 18.57
C LYS A 135 -16.87 6.35 18.40
N MET A 136 -16.69 5.19 19.02
CA MET A 136 -17.62 4.07 19.00
C MET A 136 -18.32 3.96 20.35
N LYS A 137 -19.64 3.78 20.34
CA LYS A 137 -20.49 3.60 21.53
C LYS A 137 -20.19 2.30 22.30
N ASP A 138 -19.50 1.36 21.67
CA ASP A 138 -19.19 0.05 22.21
C ASP A 138 -17.74 -0.35 21.92
N LYS A 139 -17.29 -1.46 22.52
CA LYS A 139 -15.96 -2.05 22.33
C LYS A 139 -15.97 -3.27 21.41
N ASN A 140 -17.03 -3.46 20.62
CA ASN A 140 -17.12 -4.62 19.73
C ASN A 140 -16.11 -4.50 18.60
N HIS A 141 -15.75 -5.64 18.00
CA HIS A 141 -14.81 -5.67 16.89
C HIS A 141 -15.21 -4.72 15.74
N ILE A 142 -14.18 -4.08 15.16
CA ILE A 142 -14.30 -3.22 13.97
C ILE A 142 -13.76 -4.03 12.80
N VAL A 143 -14.58 -4.22 11.77
CA VAL A 143 -14.15 -4.96 10.58
C VAL A 143 -13.34 -4.03 9.70
N VAL A 144 -12.17 -4.50 9.26
CA VAL A 144 -11.27 -3.75 8.40
C VAL A 144 -11.19 -4.42 7.04
N ALA A 145 -11.35 -3.64 5.97
CA ALA A 145 -11.32 -4.17 4.62
C ALA A 145 -9.89 -4.41 4.10
N SER A 146 -8.91 -3.60 4.54
CA SER A 146 -7.49 -3.74 4.21
C SER A 146 -6.59 -3.00 5.21
N GLY A 147 -5.27 -3.18 5.12
CA GLY A 147 -4.31 -2.42 5.95
C GLY A 147 -3.61 -3.22 7.05
N GLN A 148 -3.70 -4.56 7.03
CA GLN A 148 -2.99 -5.42 7.99
C GLN A 148 -1.48 -5.15 8.00
N HIS A 149 -0.82 -5.12 6.83
CA HIS A 149 0.61 -4.81 6.75
C HIS A 149 0.96 -3.42 7.28
N ARG A 150 0.06 -2.42 7.13
CA ARG A 150 0.28 -1.06 7.65
C ARG A 150 0.24 -1.06 9.18
N LEU A 151 -0.75 -1.72 9.79
CA LEU A 151 -0.82 -1.85 11.25
C LEU A 151 0.41 -2.59 11.81
N SER A 152 0.82 -3.68 11.17
CA SER A 152 1.99 -4.44 11.62
C SER A 152 3.29 -3.64 11.44
N ALA A 153 3.44 -2.91 10.34
CA ALA A 153 4.57 -2.01 10.13
C ALA A 153 4.58 -0.88 11.15
N LEU A 154 3.41 -0.33 11.48
CA LEU A 154 3.26 0.72 12.48
C LEU A 154 3.69 0.23 13.87
N LYS A 155 3.28 -0.99 14.27
CA LYS A 155 3.71 -1.63 15.52
C LYS A 155 5.24 -1.81 15.57
N ARG A 156 5.83 -2.35 14.50
CA ARG A 156 7.31 -2.54 14.41
C ARG A 156 8.06 -1.22 14.45
N TYR A 157 7.57 -0.21 13.75
CA TYR A 157 8.22 1.10 13.71
C TYR A 157 8.09 1.82 15.06
N THR A 158 6.92 1.77 15.69
CA THR A 158 6.71 2.28 17.05
C THR A 158 7.67 1.64 18.04
N GLN A 159 7.87 0.32 17.96
CA GLN A 159 8.83 -0.37 18.82
C GLN A 159 10.27 0.09 18.54
N SER A 160 10.69 0.21 17.28
CA SER A 160 12.01 0.75 16.90
C SER A 160 12.25 2.13 17.52
N LEU A 161 11.26 3.02 17.50
CA LEU A 161 11.38 4.36 18.09
C LEU A 161 11.50 4.30 19.62
N ARG A 162 10.76 3.40 20.28
CA ARG A 162 10.88 3.18 21.74
C ARG A 162 12.27 2.65 22.12
N ASP A 163 12.81 1.73 21.34
CA ASP A 163 14.15 1.18 21.54
C ASP A 163 15.22 2.27 21.36
N GLU A 164 15.03 3.18 20.39
CA GLU A 164 15.91 4.34 20.17
C GLU A 164 15.88 5.34 21.34
N VAL A 165 14.69 5.62 21.89
CA VAL A 165 14.54 6.43 23.11
C VAL A 165 15.30 5.81 24.28
N GLU A 166 15.13 4.50 24.52
CA GLU A 166 15.84 3.79 25.59
C GLU A 166 17.37 3.81 25.38
N MET A 167 17.82 3.69 24.13
CA MET A 167 19.23 3.82 23.79
C MET A 167 19.77 5.22 24.14
N PHE A 168 19.04 6.29 23.81
CA PHE A 168 19.44 7.65 24.17
C PHE A 168 19.46 7.88 25.68
N ASP A 169 18.49 7.34 26.43
CA ASP A 169 18.48 7.38 27.89
C ASP A 169 19.72 6.70 28.49
N LYS A 170 20.08 5.51 28.00
CA LYS A 170 21.31 4.80 28.43
C LYS A 170 22.56 5.63 28.17
N LYS A 171 22.67 6.27 27.00
CA LYS A 171 23.81 7.13 26.64
C LYS A 171 23.88 8.38 27.53
N ARG A 172 22.75 9.02 27.79
CA ARG A 172 22.66 10.19 28.69
C ARG A 172 23.04 9.83 30.13
N ASN A 173 22.50 8.73 30.66
CA ASN A 173 22.81 8.25 32.01
C ASN A 173 24.30 7.90 32.15
N LYS A 174 24.92 7.34 31.11
CA LYS A 174 26.37 7.10 31.09
C LYS A 174 27.18 8.39 31.25
N ILE A 175 26.79 9.47 30.55
CA ILE A 175 27.44 10.78 30.68
C ILE A 175 27.22 11.36 32.09
N MET A 176 25.99 11.30 32.61
CA MET A 176 25.67 11.78 33.95
C MET A 176 26.41 11.04 35.07
N GLY A 177 26.77 9.77 34.85
CA GLY A 177 27.56 8.96 35.78
C GLY A 177 29.07 9.23 35.75
N MET A 178 29.57 10.10 34.86
CA MET A 178 31.00 10.40 34.77
C MET A 178 31.45 11.32 35.91
N SER A 179 32.57 10.98 36.57
CA SER A 179 33.12 11.77 37.68
C SER A 179 33.71 13.12 37.25
N LYS A 180 34.09 13.26 35.97
CA LYS A 180 34.56 14.51 35.36
C LYS A 180 33.88 14.69 34.02
N LEU A 181 33.12 15.78 33.88
CA LEU A 181 32.45 16.16 32.64
C LEU A 181 33.37 17.07 31.82
N THR A 182 33.51 16.77 30.53
CA THR A 182 34.14 17.67 29.56
C THR A 182 33.06 18.48 28.83
N PRO A 183 33.41 19.60 28.17
CA PRO A 183 32.47 20.35 27.34
C PRO A 183 31.80 19.49 26.26
N GLU A 184 32.54 18.54 25.66
CA GLU A 184 32.03 17.62 24.64
C GLU A 184 30.96 16.68 25.21
N ASN A 185 31.14 16.21 26.46
CA ASN A 185 30.15 15.37 27.13
C ASN A 185 28.84 16.14 27.37
N VAL A 186 28.93 17.41 27.75
CA VAL A 186 27.75 18.27 27.94
C VAL A 186 27.03 18.49 26.60
N GLN A 187 27.78 18.75 25.53
CA GLN A 187 27.22 18.88 24.19
C GLN A 187 26.50 17.59 23.75
N GLN A 188 27.14 16.44 23.85
CA GLN A 188 26.55 15.15 23.48
C GLN A 188 25.29 14.82 24.29
N HIS A 189 25.29 15.11 25.60
CA HIS A 189 24.10 14.92 26.43
C HIS A 189 22.91 15.76 25.92
N ASN A 190 23.17 17.01 25.53
CA ASN A 190 22.13 17.89 25.00
C ASN A 190 21.65 17.44 23.61
N GLU A 191 22.55 16.94 22.75
CA GLU A 191 22.19 16.35 21.45
C GLU A 191 21.28 15.13 21.63
N TYR A 192 21.62 14.20 22.54
CA TYR A 192 20.77 13.04 22.83
C TYR A 192 19.42 13.45 23.41
N ARG A 193 19.38 14.50 24.25
CA ARG A 193 18.12 15.02 24.78
C ARG A 193 17.23 15.57 23.67
N ALA A 194 17.80 16.34 22.73
CA ALA A 194 17.06 16.89 21.60
C ALA A 194 16.48 15.75 20.73
N GLN A 195 17.32 14.78 20.35
CA GLN A 195 16.89 13.61 19.57
C GLN A 195 15.79 12.79 20.26
N GLN A 196 15.87 12.66 21.59
CA GLN A 196 14.85 11.98 22.37
C GLN A 196 13.51 12.73 22.35
N CYS A 197 13.53 14.07 22.48
CA CYS A 197 12.33 14.89 22.35
C CYS A 197 11.68 14.71 20.97
N ASP A 198 12.48 14.78 19.90
CA ASP A 198 11.97 14.62 18.53
C ASP A 198 11.27 13.26 18.34
N ILE A 199 11.83 12.17 18.88
CA ILE A 199 11.22 10.84 18.79
C ILE A 199 9.94 10.74 19.65
N LEU A 200 9.93 11.34 20.83
CA LEU A 200 8.74 11.35 21.70
C LEU A 200 7.56 12.10 21.05
N ASP A 201 7.84 13.20 20.34
CA ASP A 201 6.84 13.94 19.58
C ASP A 201 6.25 13.10 18.44
N ILE A 202 7.10 12.31 17.76
CA ILE A 202 6.63 11.34 16.76
C ILE A 202 5.75 10.29 17.43
N LEU A 203 6.21 9.66 18.52
CA LEU A 203 5.49 8.60 19.24
C LEU A 203 4.12 9.06 19.75
N HIS A 204 3.97 10.34 20.13
CA HIS A 204 2.70 10.90 20.57
C HIS A 204 1.62 10.85 19.48
N ASN A 205 2.01 11.07 18.22
CA ASN A 205 1.08 11.24 17.11
C ASN A 205 1.02 10.02 16.16
N ILE A 206 1.97 9.10 16.26
CA ILE A 206 2.16 7.99 15.30
C ILE A 206 0.92 7.09 15.15
N GLY A 207 0.11 6.99 16.20
CA GLY A 207 -1.11 6.18 16.22
C GLY A 207 -2.29 6.82 15.50
N GLN A 208 -2.30 8.15 15.31
CA GLN A 208 -3.41 8.91 14.74
C GLN A 208 -3.50 8.73 13.22
N TRP A 209 -4.31 7.78 12.75
CA TRP A 209 -4.43 7.51 11.32
C TRP A 209 -5.83 7.82 10.80
N GLY A 210 -5.86 8.35 9.58
CA GLY A 210 -7.08 8.51 8.81
C GLY A 210 -7.73 7.17 8.50
N VAL A 211 -9.05 7.14 8.60
CA VAL A 211 -9.89 6.01 8.26
C VAL A 211 -10.98 6.44 7.30
N ILE A 212 -11.32 5.55 6.36
CA ILE A 212 -12.50 5.71 5.52
C ILE A 212 -13.58 4.82 6.12
N VAL A 213 -14.69 5.44 6.54
CA VAL A 213 -15.79 4.77 7.22
C VAL A 213 -16.82 4.34 6.18
N TYR A 214 -17.11 3.04 6.13
CA TYR A 214 -18.17 2.46 5.31
C TYR A 214 -19.32 1.97 6.17
N ASP A 215 -20.54 2.27 5.74
CA ASP A 215 -21.77 1.83 6.40
C ASP A 215 -22.04 0.35 6.10
N GLN A 216 -22.00 -0.49 7.15
CA GLN A 216 -22.21 -1.92 7.04
C GLN A 216 -23.60 -2.29 6.48
N ASP A 217 -24.65 -1.53 6.81
CA ASP A 217 -26.01 -1.82 6.37
C ASP A 217 -26.10 -1.64 4.84
N LYS A 218 -25.53 -0.54 4.32
CA LYS A 218 -25.44 -0.28 2.86
C LYS A 218 -24.55 -1.29 2.15
N TYR A 219 -23.44 -1.66 2.78
CA TYR A 219 -22.48 -2.60 2.20
C TYR A 219 -23.06 -4.01 2.04
N ARG A 220 -23.93 -4.44 2.97
CA ARG A 220 -24.58 -5.77 2.91
C ARG A 220 -25.54 -5.90 1.74
N ASP A 221 -26.25 -4.83 1.40
CA ASP A 221 -27.26 -4.84 0.35
C ASP A 221 -26.63 -4.73 -1.05
N ASP A 222 -25.55 -3.97 -1.20
CA ASP A 222 -24.95 -3.69 -2.51
C ASP A 222 -23.79 -4.65 -2.89
N VAL A 223 -22.92 -5.04 -1.95
CA VAL A 223 -21.66 -5.77 -2.29
C VAL A 223 -21.83 -7.29 -2.29
N ARG A 224 -22.76 -7.85 -1.49
CA ARG A 224 -23.08 -9.29 -1.54
C ARG A 224 -23.69 -9.72 -2.88
N ALA A 225 -24.37 -8.82 -3.58
CA ALA A 225 -24.89 -9.07 -4.92
C ALA A 225 -23.76 -9.28 -5.95
N CYS A 226 -22.60 -8.66 -5.74
CA CYS A 226 -21.47 -8.71 -6.66
C CYS A 226 -20.46 -9.83 -6.35
N HIS A 227 -20.27 -10.21 -5.08
CA HIS A 227 -19.35 -11.31 -4.72
C HIS A 227 -19.84 -12.73 -5.07
N ARG A 228 -21.09 -12.90 -5.55
CA ARG A 228 -21.60 -14.21 -6.04
C ARG A 228 -21.23 -14.51 -7.50
N SER A 229 -20.60 -13.59 -8.23
CA SER A 229 -20.18 -13.81 -9.62
C SER A 229 -18.73 -14.35 -9.70
N GLU A 230 -18.54 -15.63 -9.38
CA GLU A 230 -17.44 -16.56 -9.78
C GLU A 230 -15.96 -16.10 -9.86
N ARG A 231 -15.57 -14.93 -9.37
CA ARG A 231 -14.16 -14.54 -9.21
C ARG A 231 -13.98 -13.89 -7.85
N GLY A 232 -13.03 -14.43 -7.08
CA GLY A 232 -12.80 -14.09 -5.67
C GLY A 232 -12.63 -12.59 -5.40
N PRO A 233 -12.80 -12.18 -4.13
CA PRO A 233 -12.90 -10.78 -3.76
C PRO A 233 -11.52 -10.12 -3.83
N TYR A 234 -11.24 -9.44 -4.94
CA TYR A 234 -10.35 -8.29 -4.88
C TYR A 234 -11.23 -7.05 -4.71
N LEU A 235 -11.39 -6.61 -3.46
CA LEU A 235 -11.43 -5.18 -3.23
C LEU A 235 -10.07 -4.66 -3.72
N SER A 236 -9.97 -4.32 -5.00
CA SER A 236 -8.88 -3.49 -5.54
C SER A 236 -9.08 -2.05 -5.04
N ILE A 237 -9.27 -1.87 -3.74
CA ILE A 237 -9.08 -0.58 -3.08
C ILE A 237 -7.56 -0.43 -3.01
N TRP A 238 -7.01 0.07 -4.12
CA TRP A 238 -5.61 0.43 -4.35
C TRP A 238 -4.61 -0.73 -4.50
N SER A 239 -4.52 -1.23 -5.73
CA SER A 239 -3.26 -1.76 -6.27
C SER A 239 -3.31 -1.82 -7.79
N ASP A 240 -3.40 -0.65 -8.44
CA ASP A 240 -3.02 -0.52 -9.85
C ASP A 240 -2.16 0.74 -10.00
N GLY A 241 -0.86 0.59 -9.74
CA GLY A 241 0.18 1.39 -10.38
C GLY A 241 0.32 1.01 -11.85
N ARG A 242 -0.79 0.91 -12.59
CA ARG A 242 -0.73 0.69 -14.04
C ARG A 242 -0.46 2.01 -14.71
N THR A 243 0.72 2.09 -15.30
CA THR A 243 1.10 3.07 -16.30
C THR A 243 -0.03 3.25 -17.33
N PRO A 244 -0.32 4.49 -17.76
CA PRO A 244 -1.13 4.68 -18.96
C PRO A 244 -0.42 3.96 -20.13
N VAL A 245 -1.20 3.19 -20.88
CA VAL A 245 -0.74 2.63 -22.16
C VAL A 245 -0.28 3.80 -23.01
N ASN A 246 1.02 3.81 -23.32
CA ASN A 246 1.65 4.78 -24.18
C ASN A 246 1.02 4.63 -25.58
N VAL A 247 0.05 5.47 -25.89
CA VAL A 247 -0.42 5.64 -27.27
C VAL A 247 0.64 6.50 -27.94
N THR A 248 1.47 5.85 -28.76
CA THR A 248 2.53 6.48 -29.56
C THR A 248 1.94 7.68 -30.33
N PRO A 249 2.37 8.92 -30.06
CA PRO A 249 2.03 10.04 -30.92
C PRO A 249 2.80 9.90 -32.23
N SER A 250 2.08 10.06 -33.34
CA SER A 250 2.63 10.15 -34.69
C SER A 250 3.68 11.28 -34.76
N PRO A 251 4.82 11.10 -35.46
CA PRO A 251 5.90 12.08 -35.45
C PRO A 251 5.49 13.36 -36.19
N GLN A 252 5.65 14.50 -35.51
CA GLN A 252 5.70 15.82 -36.13
C GLN A 252 7.14 16.38 -36.07
N PRO A 253 7.51 17.24 -37.02
CA PRO A 253 8.89 17.44 -37.45
C PRO A 253 9.73 18.25 -36.46
N GLN A 254 11.03 17.93 -36.46
CA GLN A 254 12.08 18.51 -35.63
C GLN A 254 12.28 20.01 -35.91
N MET A 255 12.37 20.80 -34.84
CA MET A 255 13.07 22.08 -34.85
C MET A 255 14.28 21.99 -33.93
N GLU A 256 15.46 22.23 -34.52
CA GLU A 256 16.74 22.43 -33.84
C GLU A 256 16.71 23.71 -33.00
N VAL A 257 17.20 23.67 -31.76
CA VAL A 257 17.75 24.85 -31.08
C VAL A 257 19.00 24.46 -30.28
N HIS A 258 19.97 25.36 -30.36
CA HIS A 258 21.38 25.25 -30.01
C HIS A 258 21.75 25.21 -28.51
N HIS A 259 22.99 24.76 -28.30
CA HIS A 259 23.86 24.71 -27.10
C HIS A 259 23.81 25.87 -26.07
N ALA A 260 24.01 25.50 -24.78
CA ALA A 260 25.06 25.99 -23.85
C ALA A 260 24.91 25.23 -22.50
N SER A 261 25.84 24.39 -22.03
CA SER A 261 27.13 24.65 -21.34
C SER A 261 27.06 25.60 -20.14
N THR A 262 27.12 25.06 -18.92
CA THR A 262 28.15 25.40 -17.90
C THR A 262 28.09 24.48 -16.67
N ARG A 263 29.26 24.30 -16.05
CA ARG A 263 29.54 23.45 -14.89
C ARG A 263 29.47 24.23 -13.56
N HIS A 264 29.22 23.47 -12.48
CA HIS A 264 29.97 23.46 -11.19
C HIS A 264 29.51 24.31 -9.97
N PRO A 265 29.93 23.91 -8.74
CA PRO A 265 29.07 23.60 -7.58
C PRO A 265 29.26 24.57 -6.40
N TYR A 266 28.45 24.48 -5.32
CA TYR A 266 28.89 24.83 -3.96
C TYR A 266 28.12 24.10 -2.85
N LEU A 267 28.90 23.60 -1.89
CA LEU A 267 28.56 23.28 -0.50
C LEU A 267 28.09 24.54 0.24
N PHE A 268 27.12 24.44 1.16
CA PHE A 268 27.18 25.13 2.45
C PHE A 268 26.28 24.45 3.51
N ARG A 269 26.85 24.37 4.72
CA ARG A 269 26.26 23.98 6.00
C ARG A 269 26.19 25.28 6.81
N LEU A 270 25.12 25.58 7.54
CA LEU A 270 25.11 26.20 8.90
C LEU A 270 23.72 26.70 9.35
N SER A 271 23.40 26.35 10.61
CA SER A 271 22.67 27.07 11.68
C SER A 271 21.34 27.78 11.44
N GLY A 272 20.38 27.51 12.34
CA GLY A 272 19.05 28.13 12.36
C GLY A 272 18.95 29.49 13.05
N ILE A 273 17.73 30.05 12.96
CA ILE A 273 16.94 30.82 13.93
C ILE A 273 15.59 31.08 13.24
N ALA A 274 14.51 31.06 14.01
CA ALA A 274 13.13 31.28 13.59
C ALA A 274 12.84 32.70 13.09
N LEU A 275 11.91 32.85 12.12
CA LEU A 275 10.88 33.90 12.05
C LEU A 275 9.96 33.69 10.82
N SER A 276 8.66 33.61 11.13
CA SER A 276 7.45 34.11 10.43
C SER A 276 7.44 34.53 8.94
N GLU A 277 6.38 34.06 8.28
CA GLU A 277 5.54 34.67 7.21
C GLU A 277 6.07 34.87 5.76
N LEU A 278 5.24 34.33 4.84
CA LEU A 278 4.95 34.75 3.45
C LEU A 278 6.06 34.72 2.38
N LEU A 279 5.97 33.77 1.43
CA LEU A 279 5.60 34.01 0.02
C LEU A 279 5.82 32.75 -0.86
N VAL A 280 4.72 32.27 -1.46
CA VAL A 280 4.52 31.95 -2.89
C VAL A 280 5.57 31.09 -3.61
N MET A 281 5.16 29.94 -4.16
CA MET A 281 5.11 29.69 -5.62
C MET A 281 4.45 28.34 -5.91
N ASP A 282 3.55 28.36 -6.88
CA ASP A 282 3.01 27.20 -7.58
C ASP A 282 4.14 26.30 -8.09
N ASP A 283 4.07 25.00 -7.80
CA ASP A 283 4.62 23.95 -8.65
C ASP A 283 3.70 22.73 -8.56
N TYR A 284 2.55 22.89 -9.20
CA TYR A 284 1.82 21.80 -9.84
C TYR A 284 2.74 21.27 -10.96
N VAL A 285 2.92 19.95 -11.06
CA VAL A 285 3.77 19.22 -12.03
C VAL A 285 5.22 18.94 -11.56
N ASN A 286 5.41 17.93 -10.67
CA ASN A 286 6.51 16.94 -10.84
C ASN A 286 6.58 15.76 -9.84
N SER A 287 5.49 15.40 -9.15
CA SER A 287 5.53 14.27 -8.18
C SER A 287 5.10 12.91 -8.73
N GLN A 288 4.82 12.78 -10.04
CA GLN A 288 4.54 11.47 -10.67
C GLN A 288 5.76 10.77 -11.28
N GLN A 289 6.94 11.41 -11.32
CA GLN A 289 8.09 10.86 -12.04
C GLN A 289 9.17 10.22 -11.16
N LEU A 290 9.05 10.30 -9.83
CA LEU A 290 9.99 9.67 -8.88
C LEU A 290 9.50 8.38 -8.23
N PHE A 291 8.32 7.87 -8.62
CA PHE A 291 7.78 6.59 -8.11
C PHE A 291 8.07 5.38 -9.02
N CYS A 292 8.80 5.57 -10.13
CA CYS A 292 9.03 4.53 -11.14
C CYS A 292 10.39 3.81 -11.05
N GLU A 293 11.28 4.12 -10.10
CA GLU A 293 12.61 3.46 -10.01
C GLU A 293 12.79 2.46 -8.86
N LEU A 294 11.72 2.05 -8.17
CA LEU A 294 11.80 1.06 -7.08
C LEU A 294 11.05 -0.25 -7.37
N VAL A 295 10.89 -0.58 -8.66
CA VAL A 295 10.48 -1.91 -9.12
C VAL A 295 11.43 -2.37 -10.23
N LEU A 296 12.66 -2.69 -9.83
CA LEU A 296 13.53 -3.71 -10.44
C LEU A 296 14.20 -4.49 -9.30
#